data_AF-A0A6N3K493-F1
#
_entry.id   AF-A0A6N3K493-F1
#
_cell.length_a   1.000
_cell.length_b   1.000
_cell.length_c   1.000
_cell.angle_alpha   90.00
_cell.angle_beta   90.00
_cell.angle_gamma   90.00
#
_symmetry.space_group_name_H-M   'P 1'
#
loop_
_entity.id
_entity.type
_entity.pdbx_description
1 polymer ?
#
loop_
_entity_poly.entity_id
_entity_poly.type
_entity_poly.pdbx_seq_one_letter_code
_entity_poly.pdbx_strand_id
1 'polypeptide(L)'
;MTLDRLSEIAAARVRLDDRELDLIDRARHDGATWADVARALGLGSRQAAEQRRQRLVAARRTRLARLDPGGSPELPVLRAAVTDLHRWIETDRAWDGRFARAALTRRTCALALDAPAGPLYALAAHLADDLAGAGRRLPAPARDAARRIAAALSTSH
;
A
#
# COMPACT_ATOMS: atom_id res chain seq x y z
N MET A 1 -22.68 -13.32 -0.85
CA MET A 1 -22.94 -12.58 0.41
C MET A 1 -22.04 -13.01 1.57
N THR A 2 -22.05 -14.27 2.06
CA THR A 2 -21.12 -14.68 3.15
C THR A 2 -19.69 -14.94 2.67
N LEU A 3 -19.52 -15.54 1.50
CA LEU A 3 -18.20 -15.80 0.90
C LEU A 3 -17.44 -14.49 0.59
N ASP A 4 -18.13 -13.45 0.12
CA ASP A 4 -17.53 -12.13 -0.13
C ASP A 4 -16.96 -11.52 1.16
N ARG A 5 -17.67 -11.65 2.28
CA ARG A 5 -17.19 -11.21 3.60
C ARG A 5 -15.95 -11.97 4.05
N LEU A 6 -15.84 -13.27 3.74
CA LEU A 6 -14.62 -14.03 4.01
C LEU A 6 -13.43 -13.54 3.17
N SER A 7 -13.68 -13.21 1.90
CA SER A 7 -12.66 -12.59 1.03
C SER A 7 -12.23 -11.21 1.54
N GLU A 8 -13.14 -10.40 2.07
CA GLU A 8 -12.81 -9.13 2.73
C GLU A 8 -11.88 -9.32 3.95
N ILE A 9 -12.11 -10.35 4.77
CA ILE A 9 -11.23 -10.68 5.90
C ILE A 9 -9.84 -11.08 5.41
N ALA A 10 -9.75 -11.89 4.35
CA ALA A 10 -8.48 -12.28 3.77
C ALA A 10 -7.71 -11.04 3.27
N ALA A 11 -8.38 -10.13 2.56
CA ALA A 11 -7.78 -8.87 2.10
C ALA A 11 -7.35 -7.98 3.28
N ALA A 12 -8.14 -7.91 4.35
CA ALA A 12 -7.80 -7.14 5.55
C ALA A 12 -6.54 -7.68 6.26
N ARG A 13 -6.41 -9.01 6.37
CA ARG A 13 -5.21 -9.65 6.94
C ARG A 13 -3.96 -9.34 6.12
N VAL A 14 -4.07 -9.38 4.80
CA VAL A 14 -2.96 -9.02 3.90
C VAL A 14 -2.53 -7.57 4.11
N ARG A 15 -3.49 -6.63 4.20
CA ARG A 15 -3.18 -5.22 4.49
C ARG A 15 -2.52 -5.04 5.86
N LEU A 16 -2.94 -5.81 6.86
CA LEU A 16 -2.34 -5.77 8.19
C LEU A 16 -0.90 -6.30 8.17
N ASP A 17 -0.66 -7.44 7.51
CA ASP A 17 0.67 -8.03 7.36
C ASP A 17 1.64 -7.07 6.62
N ASP A 18 1.18 -6.43 5.55
CA ASP A 18 1.94 -5.39 4.84
C ASP A 18 2.28 -4.21 5.76
N ARG A 19 1.30 -3.75 6.55
CA ARG A 19 1.48 -2.62 7.46
C ARG A 19 2.46 -2.96 8.58
N GLU A 20 2.38 -4.18 9.12
CA GLU A 20 3.31 -4.68 10.13
C GLU A 20 4.74 -4.72 9.57
N LEU A 21 4.93 -5.25 8.35
CA LEU A 21 6.24 -5.29 7.70
C LEU A 21 6.83 -3.88 7.50
N ASP A 22 6.05 -2.95 6.97
CA ASP A 22 6.51 -1.57 6.74
C ASP A 22 6.89 -0.86 8.06
N LEU A 23 6.16 -1.13 9.14
CA LEU A 23 6.48 -0.59 10.48
C LEU A 23 7.74 -1.22 11.07
N ILE A 24 7.94 -2.53 10.90
CA ILE A 24 9.18 -3.21 11.30
C ILE A 24 10.37 -2.62 10.54
N ASP A 25 10.29 -2.53 9.21
CA ASP A 25 11.38 -2.03 8.39
C ASP A 25 11.71 -0.56 8.72
N ARG A 26 10.69 0.28 8.97
CA ARG A 26 10.89 1.66 9.45
C ARG A 26 11.56 1.70 10.83
N ALA A 27 11.06 0.95 11.81
CA ALA A 27 11.65 0.91 13.13
C ALA A 27 13.13 0.46 13.08
N ARG A 28 13.44 -0.53 12.22
CA ARG A 28 14.81 -0.98 11.97
C ARG A 28 15.68 0.10 11.32
N HIS A 29 15.13 0.86 10.38
CA HIS A 29 15.81 2.01 9.78
C HIS A 29 16.10 3.12 10.81
N ASP A 30 15.15 3.36 11.72
CA ASP A 30 15.26 4.33 12.82
C ASP A 30 16.15 3.84 13.99
N GLY A 31 16.79 2.67 13.85
CA GLY A 31 17.77 2.14 14.80
C GLY A 31 17.22 1.19 15.88
N ALA A 32 15.92 0.89 15.91
CA ALA A 32 15.34 -0.03 16.90
C ALA A 32 15.93 -1.44 16.75
N THR A 33 16.24 -2.11 17.87
CA THR A 33 16.80 -3.47 17.83
C THR A 33 15.73 -4.54 17.59
N TRP A 34 16.13 -5.76 17.23
CA TRP A 34 15.18 -6.89 17.14
C TRP A 34 14.52 -7.22 18.49
N ALA A 35 15.17 -6.92 19.60
CA ALA A 35 14.57 -7.06 20.93
C ALA A 35 13.46 -6.01 21.16
N ASP A 36 13.67 -4.77 20.71
CA ASP A 36 12.64 -3.73 20.77
C ASP A 36 11.42 -4.08 19.91
N VAL A 37 11.67 -4.58 18.70
CA VAL A 37 10.60 -5.06 17.81
C VAL A 37 9.85 -6.23 18.44
N ALA A 38 10.56 -7.20 19.02
CA ALA A 38 9.92 -8.33 19.70
C ALA A 38 9.01 -7.86 20.85
N ARG A 39 9.52 -6.97 21.70
CA ARG A 39 8.77 -6.37 22.80
C ARG A 39 7.54 -5.61 22.31
N ALA A 40 7.66 -4.80 21.26
CA ALA A 40 6.56 -4.03 20.68
C ALA A 40 5.47 -4.93 20.06
N LEU A 41 5.86 -6.08 19.48
CA LEU A 41 4.95 -7.06 18.89
C LEU A 41 4.42 -8.11 19.89
N GLY A 42 4.84 -8.06 21.16
CA GLY A 42 4.47 -9.07 22.16
C GLY A 42 5.07 -10.45 21.91
N LEU A 43 6.22 -10.52 21.22
CA LEU A 43 6.93 -11.76 20.91
C LEU A 43 7.95 -12.11 22.00
N GLY A 44 8.08 -13.40 22.30
CA GLY A 44 8.94 -13.87 23.40
C GLY A 44 10.45 -13.78 23.16
N SER A 45 10.91 -13.43 21.95
CA SER A 45 12.34 -13.34 21.66
C SER A 45 12.66 -12.49 20.42
N ARG A 46 13.91 -12.00 20.32
CA ARG A 46 14.43 -11.35 19.11
C ARG A 46 14.28 -12.22 17.86
N GLN A 47 14.52 -13.53 18.01
CA GLN A 47 14.47 -14.48 16.92
C GLN A 47 13.04 -14.65 16.39
N ALA A 48 12.04 -14.60 17.28
CA ALA A 48 10.64 -14.62 16.87
C ALA A 48 10.29 -13.39 16.02
N ALA A 49 10.82 -12.21 16.35
CA ALA A 49 10.62 -10.99 15.54
C ALA A 49 11.31 -11.08 14.17
N GLU A 50 12.56 -11.55 14.12
CA GLU A 50 13.29 -11.78 12.88
C GLU A 50 12.53 -12.75 11.96
N GLN A 51 12.06 -13.88 12.50
CA GLN A 51 11.27 -14.87 11.78
C GLN A 51 9.89 -14.34 11.34
N ARG A 52 9.23 -13.51 12.15
CA ARG A 52 7.97 -12.87 11.77
C ARG A 52 8.18 -11.99 10.54
N ARG A 53 9.20 -11.13 10.54
CA ARG A 53 9.55 -10.32 9.37
C ARG A 53 9.85 -11.17 8.14
N GLN A 54 10.68 -12.21 8.28
CA GLN A 54 11.00 -13.11 7.15
C GLN A 54 9.73 -13.72 6.54
N ARG A 55 8.79 -14.16 7.38
CA ARG A 55 7.49 -14.68 6.93
C ARG A 55 6.66 -13.62 6.20
N LEU A 56 6.60 -12.40 6.72
CA LEU A 56 5.90 -11.29 6.08
C LEU A 56 6.48 -10.94 4.70
N VAL A 57 7.82 -10.89 4.59
CA VAL A 57 8.52 -10.65 3.32
C VAL A 57 8.21 -11.75 2.31
N ALA A 58 8.27 -13.02 2.72
CA ALA A 58 7.95 -14.14 1.86
C ALA A 58 6.51 -14.11 1.37
N ALA A 59 5.55 -13.86 2.26
CA ALA A 59 4.13 -13.76 1.93
C ALA A 59 3.85 -12.62 0.92
N ARG A 60 4.44 -11.44 1.14
CA ARG A 60 4.34 -10.29 0.21
C ARG A 60 4.91 -10.65 -1.16
N ARG A 61 6.10 -11.26 -1.22
CA ARG A 61 6.72 -11.70 -2.49
C ARG A 61 5.86 -12.69 -3.25
N THR A 62 5.38 -13.75 -2.60
CA THR A 62 4.52 -14.76 -3.22
C THR A 62 3.21 -14.15 -3.74
N ARG A 63 2.63 -13.18 -3.02
CA ARG A 63 1.43 -12.47 -3.50
C ARG A 63 1.73 -11.65 -4.75
N LEU A 64 2.77 -10.82 -4.73
CA LEU A 64 3.14 -9.98 -5.87
C LEU A 64 3.44 -10.83 -7.11
N ALA A 65 4.17 -11.93 -6.96
CA ALA A 65 4.43 -12.87 -8.05
C ALA A 65 3.14 -13.46 -8.67
N ARG A 66 2.10 -13.69 -7.86
CA ARG A 66 0.79 -14.16 -8.36
C ARG A 66 0.00 -13.07 -9.09
N LEU A 67 0.07 -11.83 -8.61
CA LEU A 67 -0.63 -10.70 -9.23
C LEU A 67 0.02 -10.30 -10.57
N ASP A 68 1.33 -10.53 -10.69
CA ASP A 68 2.17 -9.98 -11.75
C ASP A 68 3.07 -11.03 -12.41
N PRO A 69 2.52 -12.00 -13.15
CA PRO A 69 3.32 -13.01 -13.84
C PRO A 69 4.23 -12.42 -14.95
N GLY A 70 3.98 -11.17 -15.39
CA GLY A 70 4.63 -10.53 -16.53
C GLY A 70 5.86 -9.65 -16.24
N GLY A 71 6.26 -9.47 -14.98
CA GLY A 71 7.60 -8.95 -14.64
C GLY A 71 7.97 -7.51 -15.07
N SER A 72 7.02 -6.58 -15.24
CA SER A 72 7.36 -5.17 -15.51
C SER A 72 8.14 -4.55 -14.31
N PRO A 73 9.29 -3.90 -14.54
CA PRO A 73 10.10 -3.31 -13.48
C PRO A 73 9.49 -2.04 -12.86
N GLU A 74 8.57 -1.37 -13.56
CA GLU A 74 7.84 -0.19 -13.08
C GLU A 74 6.72 -0.57 -12.09
N LEU A 75 6.23 -1.80 -12.20
CA LEU A 75 5.08 -2.28 -11.47
C LEU A 75 5.26 -2.31 -9.93
N PRO A 76 6.42 -2.71 -9.37
CA PRO A 76 6.69 -2.55 -7.94
C PRO A 76 6.68 -1.08 -7.49
N VAL A 77 7.18 -0.15 -8.32
CA VAL A 77 7.20 1.29 -8.01
C VAL A 77 5.77 1.83 -7.97
N LEU A 78 4.95 1.46 -8.96
CA LEU A 78 3.55 1.85 -9.02
C LEU A 78 2.77 1.31 -7.80
N ARG A 79 2.93 0.02 -7.46
CA ARG A 79 2.29 -0.57 -6.27
C ARG A 79 2.72 0.11 -4.97
N ALA A 80 4.00 0.44 -4.83
CA ALA A 80 4.49 1.16 -3.65
C ALA A 80 3.87 2.55 -3.53
N ALA A 81 3.77 3.30 -4.64
CA ALA A 81 3.15 4.61 -4.65
C ALA A 81 1.65 4.58 -4.31
N VAL A 82 0.90 3.59 -4.84
CA VAL A 82 -0.51 3.37 -4.49
C VAL A 82 -0.67 2.97 -3.02
N THR A 83 0.20 2.12 -2.49
CA THR A 83 0.18 1.72 -1.07
C THR A 83 0.43 2.92 -0.15
N ASP A 84 1.40 3.77 -0.49
CA ASP A 84 1.69 4.99 0.26
C ASP A 84 0.52 5.98 0.22
N LEU A 85 -0.14 6.13 -0.94
CA LEU A 85 -1.35 6.94 -1.07
C LEU A 85 -2.46 6.38 -0.17
N HIS A 86 -2.73 5.07 -0.24
CA HIS A 86 -3.76 4.43 0.59
C HIS A 86 -3.51 4.67 2.08
N ARG A 87 -2.27 4.47 2.55
CA ARG A 87 -1.90 4.73 3.94
C ARG A 87 -2.24 6.17 4.37
N TRP A 88 -1.95 7.16 3.52
CA TRP A 88 -2.28 8.55 3.81
C TRP A 88 -3.77 8.82 3.88
N ILE A 89 -4.53 8.28 2.93
CA ILE A 89 -6.00 8.37 2.88
C ILE A 89 -6.62 7.80 4.16
N GLU A 90 -6.12 6.65 4.62
CA GLU A 90 -6.62 6.01 5.85
C GLU A 90 -6.26 6.78 7.12
N THR A 91 -5.14 7.49 7.15
CA THR A 91 -4.77 8.33 8.31
C THR A 91 -5.51 9.67 8.35
N ASP A 92 -6.03 10.13 7.22
CA ASP A 92 -6.67 11.44 7.11
C ASP A 92 -8.19 11.35 7.28
N ARG A 93 -8.66 11.68 8.49
CA ARG A 93 -10.10 11.67 8.82
C ARG A 93 -10.92 12.66 7.99
N ALA A 94 -10.31 13.71 7.46
CA ALA A 94 -11.00 14.72 6.65
C ALA A 94 -11.00 14.38 5.15
N TRP A 95 -10.35 13.29 4.74
CA TRP A 95 -10.07 12.99 3.33
C TRP A 95 -11.30 13.13 2.44
N ASP A 96 -12.40 12.45 2.79
CA ASP A 96 -13.61 12.36 1.96
C ASP A 96 -14.28 13.73 1.71
N GLY A 97 -13.99 14.73 2.54
CA GLY A 97 -14.49 16.10 2.38
C GLY A 97 -13.54 17.07 1.69
N ARG A 98 -12.31 16.67 1.35
CA ARG A 98 -11.29 17.60 0.80
C ARG A 98 -11.58 18.07 -0.61
N PHE A 99 -12.17 17.22 -1.43
CA PHE A 99 -12.50 17.49 -2.82
C PHE A 99 -13.61 16.56 -3.30
N ALA A 100 -14.33 16.96 -4.36
CA ALA A 100 -15.56 16.29 -4.82
C ALA A 100 -15.39 14.78 -5.08
N ARG A 101 -14.21 14.35 -5.53
CA ARG A 101 -13.92 12.95 -5.88
C ARG A 101 -13.19 12.17 -4.79
N ALA A 102 -12.98 12.74 -3.60
CA ALA A 102 -12.13 12.14 -2.57
C ALA A 102 -12.60 10.75 -2.11
N ALA A 103 -13.90 10.59 -1.87
CA ALA A 103 -14.48 9.29 -1.51
C ALA A 103 -14.39 8.25 -2.64
N LEU A 104 -14.37 8.69 -3.90
CA LEU A 104 -14.11 7.80 -5.04
C LEU A 104 -12.63 7.42 -5.08
N THR A 105 -11.72 8.39 -4.97
CA THR A 105 -10.28 8.14 -4.91
C THR A 105 -9.91 7.15 -3.80
N ARG A 106 -10.53 7.23 -2.61
CA ARG A 106 -10.36 6.24 -1.53
C ARG A 106 -10.71 4.83 -2.00
N ARG A 107 -11.88 4.67 -2.62
CA ARG A 107 -12.38 3.38 -3.12
C ARG A 107 -11.51 2.82 -4.26
N THR A 108 -11.18 3.65 -5.24
CA THR A 108 -10.29 3.29 -6.36
C THR A 108 -8.91 2.88 -5.84
N CYS A 109 -8.39 3.59 -4.85
CA CYS A 109 -7.10 3.27 -4.24
C CYS A 109 -7.14 1.94 -3.50
N ALA A 110 -8.21 1.64 -2.76
CA ALA A 110 -8.40 0.34 -2.12
C ALA A 110 -8.49 -0.82 -3.13
N LEU A 111 -9.21 -0.62 -4.25
CA LEU A 111 -9.29 -1.62 -5.33
C LEU A 111 -7.93 -1.86 -6.01
N ALA A 112 -7.13 -0.81 -6.18
CA ALA A 112 -5.83 -0.89 -6.84
C ALA A 112 -4.81 -1.73 -6.06
N LEU A 113 -4.90 -1.82 -4.73
CA LEU A 113 -3.95 -2.58 -3.90
C LEU A 113 -3.89 -4.07 -4.27
N ASP A 114 -5.04 -4.64 -4.61
CA ASP A 114 -5.20 -6.07 -4.91
C ASP A 114 -5.38 -6.34 -6.41
N ALA A 115 -5.32 -5.30 -7.25
CA ALA A 115 -5.47 -5.43 -8.69
C ALA A 115 -4.24 -6.11 -9.33
N PRO A 116 -4.43 -7.00 -10.31
CA PRO A 116 -3.33 -7.50 -11.15
C PRO A 116 -2.77 -6.38 -12.04
N ALA A 117 -1.60 -6.58 -12.65
CA ALA A 117 -0.86 -5.55 -13.38
C ALA A 117 -1.71 -4.64 -14.29
N GLY A 118 -2.45 -5.21 -15.25
CA GLY A 118 -3.25 -4.43 -16.21
C GLY A 118 -4.30 -3.54 -15.53
N PRO A 119 -5.24 -4.10 -14.74
CA PRO A 119 -6.18 -3.32 -13.96
C PRO A 119 -5.53 -2.33 -12.97
N LEU A 120 -4.35 -2.64 -12.41
CA LEU A 120 -3.61 -1.69 -11.57
C LEU A 120 -3.23 -0.45 -12.37
N TYR A 121 -2.66 -0.59 -13.58
CA TYR A 121 -2.32 0.55 -14.44
C TYR A 121 -3.56 1.40 -14.76
N ALA A 122 -4.68 0.78 -15.10
CA ALA A 122 -5.93 1.50 -15.38
C ALA A 122 -6.47 2.25 -14.15
N LEU A 123 -6.52 1.59 -12.99
CA LEU A 123 -6.95 2.23 -11.74
C LEU A 123 -5.99 3.34 -11.31
N ALA A 124 -4.69 3.16 -11.50
CA ALA A 124 -3.68 4.17 -11.23
C ALA A 124 -3.81 5.41 -12.13
N ALA A 125 -4.15 5.23 -13.41
CA ALA A 125 -4.44 6.35 -14.30
C ALA A 125 -5.65 7.16 -13.80
N HIS A 126 -6.74 6.49 -13.43
CA HIS A 126 -7.90 7.16 -12.82
C HIS A 126 -7.55 7.89 -11.51
N LEU A 127 -6.70 7.29 -10.67
CA LEU A 127 -6.21 7.96 -9.46
C LEU A 127 -5.40 9.21 -9.81
N ALA A 128 -4.50 9.15 -10.79
CA ALA A 128 -3.68 10.28 -11.19
C ALA A 128 -4.54 11.46 -11.69
N ASP A 129 -5.55 11.18 -12.51
CA ASP A 129 -6.50 12.18 -13.02
C ASP A 129 -7.30 12.83 -11.88
N ASP A 130 -7.87 12.02 -11.00
CA ASP A 130 -8.67 12.49 -9.85
C ASP A 130 -7.82 13.38 -8.91
N LEU A 131 -6.57 12.99 -8.67
CA LEU A 131 -5.65 13.73 -7.80
C LEU A 131 -5.11 15.00 -8.48
N ALA A 132 -4.88 14.98 -9.79
CA ALA A 132 -4.50 16.17 -10.55
C ALA A 132 -5.59 17.25 -10.47
N GLY A 133 -6.87 16.87 -10.58
CA GLY A 133 -8.00 17.78 -10.40
C GLY A 133 -8.15 18.34 -8.99
N ALA A 134 -7.63 17.67 -7.96
CA ALA A 134 -7.62 18.16 -6.59
C ALA A 134 -6.54 19.22 -6.34
N GLY A 135 -5.36 19.08 -6.96
CA GLY A 135 -4.27 20.06 -6.95
C GLY A 135 -3.82 20.45 -5.53
N ARG A 136 -3.83 21.75 -5.21
CA ARG A 136 -3.38 22.27 -3.90
C ARG A 136 -4.25 21.83 -2.71
N ARG A 137 -5.45 21.29 -2.94
CA ARG A 137 -6.33 20.76 -1.89
C ARG A 137 -5.77 19.47 -1.26
N LEU A 138 -4.83 18.82 -1.93
CA LEU A 138 -4.15 17.63 -1.43
C LEU A 138 -3.05 18.00 -0.43
N PRO A 139 -2.99 17.31 0.73
CA PRO A 139 -1.83 17.35 1.62
C PRO A 139 -0.53 17.09 0.86
N ALA A 140 0.57 17.72 1.30
CA ALA A 140 1.89 17.52 0.67
C ALA A 140 2.26 16.03 0.51
N PRO A 141 2.06 15.17 1.52
CA PRO A 141 2.42 13.75 1.37
C PRO A 141 1.54 13.00 0.35
N ALA A 142 0.26 13.37 0.23
CA ALA A 142 -0.64 12.81 -0.79
C ALA A 142 -0.25 13.31 -2.20
N ARG A 143 0.21 14.56 -2.33
CA ARG A 143 0.78 15.09 -3.59
C ARG A 143 2.06 14.36 -3.98
N ASP A 144 2.90 13.98 -3.04
CA ASP A 144 4.14 13.23 -3.31
C ASP A 144 3.84 11.82 -3.81
N ALA A 145 2.86 11.15 -3.19
CA ALA A 145 2.36 9.86 -3.69
C ALA A 145 1.74 10.00 -5.09
N ALA A 146 0.91 11.02 -5.32
CA ALA A 146 0.29 11.30 -6.62
C ALA A 146 1.35 11.52 -7.72
N ARG A 147 2.41 12.28 -7.43
CA ARG A 147 3.53 12.51 -8.35
C ARG A 147 4.27 11.22 -8.71
N ARG A 148 4.50 10.34 -7.73
CA ARG A 148 5.14 9.04 -7.97
C ARG A 148 4.27 8.11 -8.81
N ILE A 149 2.94 8.13 -8.60
CA ILE A 149 2.00 7.40 -9.46
C ILE A 149 2.10 7.91 -10.89
N ALA A 150 1.99 9.22 -11.11
CA ALA A 150 2.10 9.81 -12.45
C ALA A 150 3.44 9.49 -13.13
N ALA A 151 4.55 9.59 -12.41
CA ALA A 151 5.87 9.27 -12.94
C ALA A 151 5.99 7.80 -13.39
N ALA A 152 5.47 6.86 -12.60
CA ALA A 152 5.49 5.43 -12.93
C ALA A 152 4.59 5.08 -14.13
N LEU A 153 3.51 5.83 -14.35
CA LEU A 153 2.66 5.69 -15.54
C LEU A 153 3.33 6.21 -16.80
N SER A 154 4.06 7.34 -16.70
CA SER A 154 4.75 7.94 -17.84
C SER A 154 5.92 7.11 -18.37
N THR A 155 6.49 6.22 -17.56
CA THR A 155 7.61 5.33 -17.96
C THR A 155 7.15 4.06 -18.68
N SER A 156 5.85 3.77 -18.72
CA SER A 156 5.29 2.58 -19.37
C SER A 156 4.73 2.85 -20.78
N HIS A 157 4.99 4.03 -21.34
CA HIS A 157 4.63 4.43 -22.71
C HIS A 157 5.77 4.28 -23.70
#